data_AF-A0A973RP83-F1
#
_entry.id   AF-A0A973RP83-F1
#
_cell.length_a   1.000
_cell.length_b   1.000
_cell.length_c   1.000
_cell.angle_alpha   90.00
_cell.angle_beta   90.00
_cell.angle_gamma   90.00
#
_symmetry.space_group_name_H-M   'P 1'
#
loop_
_entity.id
_entity.type
_entity.pdbx_description
1 polymer ?
#
loop_
_entity_poly.entity_id
_entity_poly.type
_entity_poly.pdbx_seq_one_letter_code
_entity_poly.pdbx_strand_id
1 'polypeptide(L)'
;MRFYLGCHQPTWLGEMDIPLFISHRRLAHRRTLPRALGQWCLDSGSFSEIQQYGRWTISPEQYAAAVRRYVQEIGGLQWAAQMDWMCEPVVIGGGRVGRSRFAGTGLSVEAHQRLTVDNYLRLRDIAPDLSIVPVIQGRRRDDYLRCVDMFARSGVDLECEPVVGLGSVCRRQGTDEIRAIVESVAALRIRLHGFGVTTAGLGIYGSHLTSADSLAWSYQGRYRPGCRVGHRTETNCARWAAEWRQKIIRTGEAGLPRSSSARRRRRCGPGGSR
;
A
#
# COMPACT_ATOMS: atom_id res chain seq x y z
N MET A 1 -5.40 -7.47 -12.65
CA MET A 1 -4.95 -6.83 -11.39
C MET A 1 -6.04 -5.87 -10.92
N ARG A 2 -6.33 -5.78 -9.61
CA ARG A 2 -7.24 -4.75 -9.07
C ARG A 2 -6.49 -3.43 -8.84
N PHE A 3 -7.05 -2.30 -9.29
CA PHE A 3 -6.42 -0.99 -9.12
C PHE A 3 -7.25 -0.09 -8.20
N TYR A 4 -6.65 0.41 -7.12
CA TYR A 4 -7.27 1.35 -6.19
C TYR A 4 -6.86 2.79 -6.52
N LEU A 5 -7.83 3.71 -6.55
CA LEU A 5 -7.53 5.13 -6.70
C LEU A 5 -6.97 5.66 -5.39
N GLY A 6 -5.70 6.05 -5.36
CA GLY A 6 -5.16 6.81 -4.23
C GLY A 6 -5.97 8.08 -4.05
N CYS A 7 -6.43 8.37 -2.83
CA CYS A 7 -7.34 9.46 -2.57
C CYS A 7 -6.97 10.21 -1.28
N HIS A 8 -6.74 11.52 -1.41
CA HIS A 8 -6.53 12.43 -0.29
C HIS A 8 -7.79 13.21 0.12
N GLN A 9 -8.94 12.88 -0.46
CA GLN A 9 -10.25 13.49 -0.19
C GLN A 9 -11.16 12.46 0.50
N PRO A 10 -11.19 12.38 1.85
CA PRO A 10 -11.99 11.38 2.55
C PRO A 10 -13.46 11.35 2.15
N THR A 11 -14.07 12.51 1.86
CA THR A 11 -15.51 12.59 1.51
C THR A 11 -15.86 11.76 0.28
N TRP A 12 -14.90 11.50 -0.61
CA TRP A 12 -15.10 10.69 -1.81
C TRP A 12 -15.49 9.24 -1.49
N LEU A 13 -15.22 8.74 -0.29
CA LEU A 13 -15.80 7.46 0.17
C LEU A 13 -17.32 7.44 0.03
N GLY A 14 -17.99 8.55 0.39
CA GLY A 14 -19.45 8.67 0.31
C GLY A 14 -19.98 9.24 -1.01
N GLU A 15 -19.11 9.53 -1.97
CA GLU A 15 -19.48 10.19 -3.23
C GLU A 15 -19.12 9.35 -4.47
N MET A 16 -18.21 8.37 -4.32
CA MET A 16 -17.70 7.58 -5.44
C MET A 16 -17.82 6.07 -5.16
N ASP A 17 -18.51 5.37 -6.05
CA ASP A 17 -18.55 3.89 -6.06
C ASP A 17 -17.44 3.32 -6.95
N ILE A 18 -16.18 3.56 -6.56
CA ILE A 18 -15.00 2.93 -7.15
C ILE A 18 -14.02 2.52 -6.05
N PRO A 19 -13.16 1.50 -6.28
CA PRO A 19 -12.11 1.14 -5.33
C PRO A 19 -11.18 2.30 -4.97
N LEU A 20 -11.17 2.71 -3.70
CA LEU A 20 -10.33 3.81 -3.17
C LEU A 20 -9.19 3.29 -2.27
N PHE A 21 -8.11 4.08 -2.18
CA PHE A 21 -6.99 3.88 -1.27
C PHE A 21 -6.77 5.15 -0.45
N ILE A 22 -6.99 5.10 0.87
CA ILE A 22 -7.03 6.30 1.71
C ILE A 22 -6.06 6.17 2.87
N SER A 23 -5.36 7.26 3.18
CA SER A 23 -4.43 7.30 4.30
C SER A 23 -5.12 7.54 5.63
N HIS A 24 -4.73 6.78 6.65
CA HIS A 24 -5.09 7.00 8.05
C HIS A 24 -4.91 8.45 8.47
N ARG A 25 -3.85 9.14 8.00
CA ARG A 25 -3.60 10.56 8.30
C ARG A 25 -4.70 11.51 7.82
N ARG A 26 -5.46 11.12 6.80
CA ARG A 26 -6.61 11.91 6.29
C ARG A 26 -7.88 11.65 7.10
N LEU A 27 -7.97 10.50 7.76
CA LEU A 27 -9.13 10.07 8.54
C LEU A 27 -8.99 10.39 10.04
N ALA A 28 -7.78 10.29 10.59
CA ALA A 28 -7.53 10.35 12.04
C ALA A 28 -8.03 11.64 12.70
N HIS A 29 -7.96 12.77 11.99
CA HIS A 29 -8.38 14.07 12.50
C HIS A 29 -9.88 14.36 12.29
N ARG A 30 -10.62 13.45 11.66
CA ARG A 30 -12.04 13.69 11.35
C ARG A 30 -12.92 13.33 12.54
N ARG A 31 -13.76 14.30 12.92
CA ARG A 31 -14.85 14.08 13.87
C ARG A 31 -15.91 13.17 13.26
N THR A 32 -16.36 13.48 12.05
CA THR A 32 -17.34 12.68 11.29
C THR A 32 -16.69 11.98 10.11
N LEU A 33 -17.01 10.70 9.95
CA LEU A 33 -16.53 9.85 8.88
C LEU A 33 -17.65 9.63 7.83
N PRO A 34 -17.32 9.66 6.53
CA PRO A 34 -18.27 9.32 5.48
C PRO A 34 -18.57 7.82 5.49
N ARG A 35 -19.77 7.43 5.09
CA ARG A 35 -20.09 6.02 4.80
C ARG A 35 -19.64 5.69 3.38
N ALA A 36 -18.94 4.59 3.21
CA ALA A 36 -18.44 4.20 1.90
C ALA A 36 -19.56 3.72 0.97
N LEU A 37 -19.59 4.21 -0.27
CA LEU A 37 -20.42 3.66 -1.34
C LEU A 37 -19.83 2.38 -1.94
N GLY A 38 -18.49 2.27 -1.93
CA GLY A 38 -17.75 1.16 -2.53
C GLY A 38 -16.64 0.61 -1.65
N GLN A 39 -15.92 -0.38 -2.18
CA GLN A 39 -14.78 -1.00 -1.49
C GLN A 39 -13.60 -0.04 -1.37
N TRP A 40 -12.86 -0.10 -0.27
CA TRP A 40 -11.64 0.69 -0.10
C TRP A 40 -10.60 -0.02 0.75
N CYS A 41 -9.36 0.46 0.68
CA CYS A 41 -8.27 -0.01 1.51
C CYS A 41 -7.59 1.17 2.20
N LEU A 42 -6.94 0.88 3.32
CA LEU A 42 -6.30 1.88 4.18
C LEU A 42 -4.77 1.83 4.04
N ASP A 43 -4.17 2.96 3.71
CA ASP A 43 -2.75 3.26 3.96
C ASP A 43 -2.58 3.64 5.44
N SER A 44 -1.63 3.03 6.13
CA SER A 44 -1.35 3.33 7.55
C SER A 44 -0.72 4.71 7.75
N GLY A 45 -0.13 5.28 6.69
CA GLY A 45 0.59 6.56 6.75
C GLY A 45 2.06 6.41 7.16
N SER A 46 2.61 5.19 7.16
CA SER A 46 4.00 4.88 7.51
C SER A 46 5.00 5.84 6.89
N PHE A 47 4.87 6.07 5.57
CA PHE A 47 5.77 6.95 4.85
C PHE A 47 5.88 8.34 5.49
N SER A 48 4.75 8.91 5.88
CA SER A 48 4.74 10.26 6.46
C SER A 48 5.29 10.27 7.90
N GLU A 49 4.94 9.28 8.71
CA GLU A 49 5.43 9.16 10.09
C GLU A 49 6.96 9.03 10.14
N ILE A 50 7.49 8.06 9.40
CA ILE A 50 8.94 7.81 9.41
C ILE A 50 9.69 8.92 8.69
N GLN A 51 9.17 9.48 7.59
CA GLN A 51 9.78 10.64 6.95
C GLN A 51 9.89 11.82 7.93
N GLN A 52 8.79 12.17 8.61
CA GLN A 52 8.70 13.40 9.38
C GLN A 52 9.41 13.29 10.73
N TYR A 53 9.29 12.14 11.40
CA TYR A 53 9.71 11.96 12.78
C TYR A 53 10.81 10.92 12.96
N GLY A 54 11.12 10.13 11.93
CA GLY A 54 12.09 9.02 12.03
C GLY A 54 11.57 7.84 12.87
N ARG A 55 10.30 7.88 13.29
CA ARG A 55 9.62 6.90 14.14
C ARG A 55 8.11 7.02 14.01
N TRP A 56 7.40 6.02 14.49
CA TRP A 56 5.96 6.14 14.76
C TRP A 56 5.69 7.03 15.97
N THR A 57 4.71 7.92 15.84
CA THR A 57 4.24 8.79 16.93
C THR A 57 2.95 8.28 17.59
N ILE A 58 2.34 7.22 17.03
CA ILE A 58 1.20 6.51 17.60
C ILE A 58 1.58 5.05 17.87
N SER A 59 0.90 4.42 18.84
CA SER A 59 1.11 3.01 19.16
C SER A 59 0.29 2.08 18.24
N PRO A 60 0.65 0.78 18.14
CA PRO A 60 -0.16 -0.22 17.47
C PRO A 60 -1.61 -0.28 17.96
N GLU A 61 -1.84 -0.11 19.26
CA GLU A 61 -3.17 -0.10 19.88
C GLU A 61 -4.00 1.11 19.41
N GLN A 62 -3.38 2.29 19.34
CA GLN A 62 -4.05 3.49 18.81
C GLN A 62 -4.40 3.32 17.34
N TYR A 63 -3.51 2.74 16.55
CA TYR A 63 -3.78 2.46 15.14
C TYR A 63 -4.90 1.42 14.98
N ALA A 64 -4.85 0.31 15.70
CA ALA A 64 -5.88 -0.74 15.67
C ALA A 64 -7.26 -0.20 16.08
N ALA A 65 -7.32 0.65 17.11
CA ALA A 65 -8.57 1.32 17.52
C ALA A 65 -9.11 2.21 16.40
N ALA A 66 -8.25 2.97 15.71
CA ALA A 66 -8.66 3.78 14.57
C ALA A 66 -9.15 2.92 13.39
N VAL A 67 -8.47 1.82 13.05
CA VAL A 67 -8.92 0.89 12.01
C VAL A 67 -10.27 0.30 12.37
N ARG A 68 -10.48 -0.13 13.61
CA ARG A 68 -11.77 -0.67 14.08
C ARG A 68 -12.90 0.36 13.96
N ARG A 69 -12.62 1.61 14.33
CA ARG A 69 -13.55 2.73 14.13
C ARG A 69 -13.91 2.89 12.64
N TYR A 70 -12.92 2.81 11.74
CA TYR A 70 -13.16 2.92 10.30
C TYR A 70 -14.02 1.78 9.77
N VAL A 71 -13.78 0.54 10.20
CA VAL A 71 -14.63 -0.60 9.85
C VAL A 71 -16.09 -0.35 10.26
N GLN A 72 -16.30 0.14 11.48
CA GLN A 72 -17.65 0.36 12.04
C GLN A 72 -18.39 1.56 11.43
N GLU A 73 -17.72 2.71 11.29
CA GLU A 73 -18.37 3.96 10.88
C GLU A 73 -18.39 4.16 9.36
N ILE A 74 -17.32 3.75 8.67
CA ILE A 74 -17.20 3.92 7.20
C ILE A 74 -17.80 2.72 6.48
N GLY A 75 -17.54 1.49 6.96
CA GLY A 75 -17.89 0.25 6.27
C GLY A 75 -17.06 0.02 5.00
N GLY A 76 -17.18 -1.16 4.39
CA GLY A 76 -16.57 -1.45 3.07
C GLY A 76 -15.04 -1.57 3.02
N LEU A 77 -14.34 -1.52 4.17
CA LEU A 77 -12.89 -1.72 4.24
C LEU A 77 -12.54 -3.15 3.83
N GLN A 78 -11.69 -3.31 2.81
CA GLN A 78 -11.19 -4.61 2.35
C GLN A 78 -10.00 -5.08 3.18
N TRP A 79 -9.05 -4.18 3.42
CA TRP A 79 -7.88 -4.41 4.27
C TRP A 79 -7.18 -3.10 4.61
N ALA A 80 -6.39 -3.13 5.68
CA ALA A 80 -5.51 -2.04 6.09
C ALA A 80 -4.04 -2.46 6.03
N ALA A 81 -3.16 -1.59 5.53
CA ALA A 81 -1.73 -1.80 5.66
C ALA A 81 -1.31 -1.74 7.15
N GLN A 82 -0.31 -2.53 7.52
CA GLN A 82 0.33 -2.43 8.83
C GLN A 82 1.16 -1.14 9.00
N MET A 83 1.73 -0.93 10.18
CA MET A 83 2.62 0.19 10.50
C MET A 83 4.09 -0.18 10.21
N ASP A 84 4.41 -0.38 8.92
CA ASP A 84 5.72 -0.80 8.43
C ASP A 84 6.80 0.29 8.45
N TRP A 85 8.04 -0.11 8.14
CA TRP A 85 9.21 0.75 8.15
C TRP A 85 9.93 0.69 6.80
N MET A 86 9.80 1.75 6.00
CA MET A 86 10.40 1.78 4.66
C MET A 86 11.93 1.89 4.72
N CYS A 87 12.60 1.21 3.79
CA CYS A 87 14.03 1.01 3.76
C CYS A 87 14.75 1.95 2.78
N GLU A 88 14.13 2.98 2.19
CA GLU A 88 14.84 3.86 1.27
C GLU A 88 16.02 4.59 1.95
N PRO A 89 17.13 4.86 1.23
CA PRO A 89 18.32 5.46 1.82
C PRO A 89 18.07 6.81 2.48
N VAL A 90 17.16 7.61 1.91
CA VAL A 90 16.78 8.90 2.51
C VAL A 90 15.90 8.74 3.76
N VAL A 91 15.14 7.65 3.87
CA VAL A 91 14.34 7.35 5.08
C VAL A 91 15.26 6.93 6.22
N ILE A 92 16.27 6.11 5.91
CA ILE A 92 17.28 5.66 6.87
C ILE A 92 18.26 6.78 7.23
N GLY A 93 18.95 7.33 6.23
CA GLY A 93 20.03 8.30 6.41
C GLY A 93 19.58 9.75 6.59
N GLY A 94 18.30 10.04 6.37
CA GLY A 94 17.76 11.39 6.47
C GLY A 94 18.16 12.30 5.30
N GLY A 95 17.98 13.60 5.49
CA GLY A 95 18.39 14.63 4.55
C GLY A 95 17.22 15.28 3.80
N ARG A 96 17.45 15.69 2.55
CA ARG A 96 16.47 16.41 1.74
C ARG A 96 16.37 15.80 0.35
N VAL A 97 15.14 15.64 -0.14
CA VAL A 97 14.86 15.31 -1.54
C VAL A 97 13.86 16.30 -2.08
N GLY A 98 14.30 17.14 -3.02
CA GLY A 98 13.53 18.30 -3.47
C GLY A 98 13.17 19.21 -2.29
N ARG A 99 11.87 19.47 -2.12
CA ARG A 99 11.36 20.29 -1.01
C ARG A 99 11.09 19.51 0.28
N SER A 100 11.18 18.18 0.24
CA SER A 100 10.87 17.31 1.38
C SER A 100 12.10 17.08 2.25
N ARG A 101 11.94 17.22 3.57
CA ARG A 101 12.94 16.85 4.58
C ARG A 101 12.61 15.47 5.15
N PHE A 102 13.65 14.71 5.45
CA PHE A 102 13.59 13.40 6.09
C PHE A 102 14.37 13.47 7.40
N ALA A 103 13.75 13.00 8.48
CA ALA A 103 14.39 12.94 9.79
C ALA A 103 15.61 12.01 9.80
N GLY A 104 15.51 10.87 9.11
CA GLY A 104 16.48 9.79 9.20
C GLY A 104 16.25 8.95 10.44
N THR A 105 16.05 7.65 10.28
CA THR A 105 15.93 6.72 11.41
C THR A 105 17.30 6.36 12.00
N GLY A 106 18.36 6.40 11.18
CA GLY A 106 19.70 5.92 11.53
C GLY A 106 19.82 4.39 11.65
N LEU A 107 18.78 3.64 11.28
CA LEU A 107 18.73 2.19 11.45
C LEU A 107 19.16 1.43 10.18
N SER A 108 19.55 0.16 10.33
CA SER A 108 19.82 -0.69 9.17
C SER A 108 18.54 -1.15 8.46
N VAL A 109 18.67 -1.61 7.22
CA VAL A 109 17.58 -2.27 6.48
C VAL A 109 17.03 -3.46 7.28
N GLU A 110 17.91 -4.26 7.89
CA GLU A 110 17.50 -5.40 8.70
C GLU A 110 16.71 -4.98 9.94
N ALA A 111 17.10 -3.89 10.61
CA ALA A 111 16.37 -3.37 11.76
C ALA A 111 14.95 -2.89 11.35
N HIS A 112 14.82 -2.23 10.19
CA HIS A 112 13.51 -1.89 9.63
C HIS A 112 12.65 -3.12 9.31
N GLN A 113 13.26 -4.19 8.79
CA GLN A 113 12.56 -5.45 8.53
C GLN A 113 12.05 -6.08 9.83
N ARG A 114 12.88 -6.14 10.88
CA ARG A 114 12.47 -6.65 12.21
C ARG A 114 11.32 -5.83 12.79
N LEU A 115 11.44 -4.50 12.81
CA LEU A 115 10.36 -3.61 13.27
C LEU A 115 9.07 -3.77 12.47
N THR A 116 9.18 -4.02 11.16
CA THR A 116 8.03 -4.31 10.29
C THR A 116 7.37 -5.63 10.65
N VAL A 117 8.14 -6.71 10.81
CA VAL A 117 7.61 -8.03 11.18
C VAL A 117 7.00 -8.00 12.59
N ASP A 118 7.70 -7.42 13.57
CA ASP A 118 7.23 -7.31 14.96
C ASP A 118 5.93 -6.49 15.03
N ASN A 119 5.82 -5.42 14.25
CA ASN A 119 4.59 -4.63 14.18
C ASN A 119 3.41 -5.45 13.66
N TYR A 120 3.61 -6.22 12.59
CA TYR A 120 2.54 -7.08 12.04
C TYR A 120 2.08 -8.12 13.07
N LEU A 121 3.03 -8.79 13.72
CA LEU A 121 2.72 -9.78 14.76
C LEU A 121 1.94 -9.14 15.91
N ARG A 122 2.35 -7.94 16.35
CA ARG A 122 1.64 -7.21 17.40
C ARG A 122 0.22 -6.82 16.97
N LEU A 123 0.03 -6.31 15.76
CA LEU A 123 -1.30 -5.96 15.25
C LEU A 123 -2.22 -7.17 15.13
N ARG A 124 -1.68 -8.31 14.68
CA ARG A 124 -2.41 -9.58 14.59
C ARG A 124 -2.81 -10.14 15.95
N ASP A 125 -1.97 -9.94 16.97
CA ASP A 125 -2.23 -10.31 18.36
C ASP A 125 -3.34 -9.47 19.01
N ILE A 126 -3.26 -8.13 18.91
CA ILE A 126 -4.21 -7.23 19.58
C ILE A 126 -5.53 -7.01 18.83
N ALA A 127 -5.55 -7.31 17.53
CA ALA A 127 -6.70 -7.08 16.67
C ALA A 127 -6.86 -8.18 15.61
N PRO A 128 -7.00 -9.45 16.03
CA PRO A 128 -7.18 -10.58 15.09
C PRO A 128 -8.48 -10.49 14.29
N ASP A 129 -9.44 -9.67 14.74
CA ASP A 129 -10.70 -9.37 14.06
C ASP A 129 -10.53 -8.45 12.83
N LEU A 130 -9.42 -7.71 12.74
CA LEU A 130 -9.19 -6.73 11.69
C LEU A 130 -8.35 -7.32 10.56
N SER A 131 -8.75 -7.07 9.31
CA SER A 131 -8.00 -7.47 8.12
C SER A 131 -6.79 -6.55 7.88
N ILE A 132 -5.80 -6.60 8.77
CA ILE A 132 -4.51 -5.92 8.62
C ILE A 132 -3.56 -6.85 7.87
N VAL A 133 -2.98 -6.36 6.77
CA VAL A 133 -2.15 -7.18 5.87
C VAL A 133 -0.66 -6.91 6.07
N PRO A 134 0.20 -7.94 5.91
CA PRO A 134 1.62 -7.76 6.09
C PRO A 134 2.24 -6.98 4.93
N VAL A 135 3.35 -6.30 5.19
CA VAL A 135 4.15 -5.60 4.20
C VAL A 135 5.59 -6.11 4.26
N ILE A 136 6.13 -6.54 3.13
CA ILE A 136 7.54 -6.89 3.00
C ILE A 136 8.36 -5.65 2.64
N GLN A 137 9.53 -5.54 3.24
CA GLN A 137 10.42 -4.39 3.13
C GLN A 137 11.82 -4.81 2.67
N GLY A 138 12.52 -3.95 1.94
CA GLY A 138 13.87 -4.25 1.48
C GLY A 138 14.48 -3.19 0.56
N ARG A 139 15.79 -3.30 0.33
CA ARG A 139 16.49 -2.46 -0.66
C ARG A 139 16.80 -3.19 -1.96
N ARG A 140 17.29 -4.40 -1.90
CA ARG A 140 17.70 -5.24 -3.04
C ARG A 140 16.88 -6.53 -3.00
N ARG A 141 16.90 -7.30 -4.08
CA ARG A 141 16.21 -8.61 -4.17
C ARG A 141 16.39 -9.45 -2.90
N ASP A 142 17.63 -9.64 -2.47
CA ASP A 142 17.95 -10.49 -1.33
C ASP A 142 17.49 -9.90 0.02
N ASP A 143 17.28 -8.58 0.11
CA ASP A 143 16.61 -7.99 1.27
C ASP A 143 15.15 -8.44 1.35
N TYR A 144 14.41 -8.40 0.23
CA TYR A 144 13.01 -8.83 0.22
C TYR A 144 12.87 -10.32 0.54
N LEU A 145 13.73 -11.17 -0.01
CA LEU A 145 13.74 -12.61 0.30
C LEU A 145 14.03 -12.85 1.79
N ARG A 146 14.99 -12.14 2.37
CA ARG A 146 15.25 -12.18 3.82
C ARG A 146 14.05 -11.71 4.64
N CYS A 147 13.31 -10.69 4.19
CA CYS A 147 12.11 -10.24 4.88
C CYS A 147 11.01 -11.31 4.85
N VAL A 148 10.83 -11.98 3.71
CA VAL A 148 9.94 -13.15 3.58
C VAL A 148 10.34 -14.26 4.55
N ASP A 149 11.64 -14.57 4.63
CA ASP A 149 12.16 -15.57 5.58
C ASP A 149 11.92 -15.17 7.04
N MET A 150 12.02 -13.87 7.38
CA MET A 150 11.71 -13.38 8.72
C MET A 150 10.24 -13.63 9.08
N PHE A 151 9.30 -13.33 8.17
CA PHE A 151 7.88 -13.65 8.37
C PHE A 151 7.67 -15.16 8.56
N ALA A 152 8.28 -15.99 7.71
CA ALA A 152 8.16 -17.45 7.79
C ALA A 152 8.68 -18.00 9.13
N ARG A 153 9.85 -17.51 9.60
CA ARG A 153 10.43 -17.89 10.92
C ARG A 153 9.56 -17.46 12.09
N SER A 154 8.78 -16.39 11.94
CA SER A 154 7.80 -15.95 12.92
C SER A 154 6.43 -16.65 12.78
N GLY A 155 6.35 -17.72 11.99
CA GLY A 155 5.12 -18.50 11.81
C GLY A 155 4.07 -17.82 10.93
N VAL A 156 4.47 -16.91 10.04
CA VAL A 156 3.58 -16.25 9.07
C VAL A 156 3.86 -16.80 7.68
N ASP A 157 2.89 -17.54 7.13
CA ASP A 157 2.92 -17.98 5.73
C ASP A 157 2.30 -16.90 4.82
N LEU A 158 3.18 -16.12 4.17
CA LEU A 158 2.79 -15.04 3.27
C LEU A 158 2.08 -15.52 1.99
N GLU A 159 2.15 -16.80 1.60
CA GLU A 159 1.37 -17.33 0.48
C GLU A 159 -0.12 -17.42 0.86
N CYS A 160 -0.41 -17.73 2.12
CA CYS A 160 -1.78 -17.85 2.64
C CYS A 160 -2.45 -16.49 2.87
N GLU A 161 -1.67 -15.41 3.04
CA GLU A 161 -2.18 -14.06 3.24
C GLU A 161 -2.94 -13.54 2.01
N PRO A 162 -4.12 -12.89 2.18
CA PRO A 162 -4.99 -12.48 1.09
C PRO A 162 -4.31 -11.54 0.11
N VAL A 163 -3.42 -10.70 0.64
CA VAL A 163 -2.55 -9.80 -0.08
C VAL A 163 -1.36 -9.44 0.82
N VAL A 164 -0.21 -9.16 0.24
CA VAL A 164 1.00 -8.71 0.93
C VAL A 164 1.49 -7.44 0.26
N GLY A 165 1.66 -6.38 1.04
CA GLY A 165 2.17 -5.11 0.52
C GLY A 165 3.66 -5.20 0.18
N LEU A 166 4.06 -4.51 -0.89
CA LEU A 166 5.45 -4.37 -1.30
C LEU A 166 5.95 -2.95 -0.98
N GLY A 167 6.67 -2.81 0.13
CA GLY A 167 7.19 -1.54 0.60
C GLY A 167 8.46 -1.09 -0.14
N SER A 168 8.87 0.18 0.03
CA SER A 168 10.14 0.72 -0.51
C SER A 168 10.31 0.75 -2.04
N VAL A 169 9.20 0.69 -2.79
CA VAL A 169 9.20 0.64 -4.27
C VAL A 169 8.75 1.92 -4.96
N CYS A 170 8.07 2.82 -4.25
CA CYS A 170 7.43 4.02 -4.81
C CYS A 170 8.42 4.92 -5.58
N ARG A 171 9.70 4.99 -5.19
CA ARG A 171 10.72 5.83 -5.85
C ARG A 171 11.63 5.10 -6.84
N ARG A 172 11.39 3.80 -7.11
CA ARG A 172 12.25 2.95 -7.97
C ARG A 172 11.64 2.62 -9.32
N GLN A 173 10.66 3.40 -9.72
CA GLN A 173 9.79 3.07 -10.83
C GLN A 173 10.57 3.05 -12.15
N GLY A 174 10.31 2.04 -12.99
CA GLY A 174 10.85 2.01 -14.35
C GLY A 174 12.21 1.32 -14.52
N THR A 175 12.77 0.69 -13.49
CA THR A 175 14.08 0.02 -13.59
C THR A 175 13.97 -1.51 -13.71
N ASP A 176 14.97 -2.14 -14.33
CA ASP A 176 15.08 -3.60 -14.32
C ASP A 176 15.29 -4.17 -12.91
N GLU A 177 15.85 -3.37 -11.99
CA GLU A 177 16.02 -3.76 -10.59
C GLU A 177 14.67 -4.01 -9.90
N ILE A 178 13.70 -3.08 -10.05
CA ILE A 178 12.39 -3.27 -9.42
C ILE A 178 11.62 -4.43 -10.06
N ARG A 179 11.76 -4.63 -11.37
CA ARG A 179 11.20 -5.80 -12.06
C ARG A 179 11.72 -7.10 -11.46
N ALA A 180 13.04 -7.25 -11.34
CA ALA A 180 13.65 -8.45 -10.77
C ALA A 180 13.25 -8.71 -9.30
N ILE A 181 13.08 -7.65 -8.51
CA ILE A 181 12.53 -7.76 -7.14
C ILE A 181 11.11 -8.32 -7.18
N VAL A 182 10.21 -7.69 -7.94
CA VAL A 182 8.80 -8.09 -7.99
C VAL A 182 8.65 -9.53 -8.52
N GLU A 183 9.37 -9.88 -9.60
CA GLU A 183 9.38 -11.22 -10.17
C GLU A 183 9.87 -12.26 -9.15
N SER A 184 10.95 -11.98 -8.42
CA SER A 184 11.51 -12.92 -7.43
C SER A 184 10.53 -13.23 -6.29
N VAL A 185 9.77 -12.23 -5.82
CA VAL A 185 8.78 -12.42 -4.76
C VAL A 185 7.51 -13.07 -5.32
N ALA A 186 7.08 -12.68 -6.52
CA ALA A 186 5.93 -13.29 -7.17
C ALA A 186 6.14 -14.78 -7.48
N ALA A 187 7.39 -15.21 -7.73
CA ALA A 187 7.76 -16.61 -7.88
C ALA A 187 7.49 -17.44 -6.61
N LEU A 188 7.47 -16.81 -5.44
CA LEU A 188 7.06 -17.42 -4.16
C LEU A 188 5.54 -17.49 -4.00
N ARG A 189 4.77 -17.16 -5.05
CA ARG A 189 3.30 -17.21 -5.11
C ARG A 189 2.58 -16.26 -4.14
N ILE A 190 3.30 -15.30 -3.59
CA ILE A 190 2.79 -14.24 -2.73
C ILE A 190 1.91 -13.28 -3.55
N ARG A 191 0.74 -12.92 -3.01
CA ARG A 191 -0.23 -12.03 -3.65
C ARG A 191 0.13 -10.57 -3.41
N LEU A 192 0.93 -9.98 -4.29
CA LEU A 192 1.49 -8.65 -4.07
C LEU A 192 0.49 -7.49 -4.27
N HIS A 193 0.56 -6.51 -3.37
CA HIS A 193 0.06 -5.16 -3.58
C HIS A 193 1.22 -4.17 -3.79
N GLY A 194 1.22 -3.46 -4.92
CA GLY A 194 2.19 -2.40 -5.17
C GLY A 194 1.70 -1.05 -4.67
N PHE A 195 2.39 -0.48 -3.68
CA PHE A 195 2.06 0.85 -3.16
C PHE A 195 2.57 1.97 -4.07
N GLY A 196 1.68 2.90 -4.41
CA GLY A 196 2.05 4.13 -5.15
C GLY A 196 2.73 3.87 -6.49
N VAL A 197 2.28 2.86 -7.23
CA VAL A 197 2.88 2.47 -8.52
C VAL A 197 2.52 3.48 -9.61
N THR A 198 3.46 3.82 -10.48
CA THR A 198 3.17 4.63 -11.67
C THR A 198 2.73 3.79 -12.86
N THR A 199 2.11 4.45 -13.83
CA THR A 199 1.75 3.84 -15.13
C THR A 199 2.92 3.11 -15.79
N ALA A 200 4.13 3.68 -15.74
CA ALA A 200 5.34 3.05 -16.28
C ALA A 200 5.69 1.76 -15.53
N GLY A 201 5.67 1.78 -14.19
CA GLY A 201 5.89 0.58 -13.37
C GLY A 201 4.86 -0.52 -13.64
N LEU A 202 3.58 -0.14 -13.79
CA LEU A 202 2.51 -1.10 -14.15
C LEU A 202 2.76 -1.78 -15.49
N GLY A 203 3.30 -1.08 -16.48
CA GLY A 203 3.64 -1.67 -17.78
C GLY A 203 4.80 -2.68 -17.72
N ILE A 204 5.65 -2.60 -16.71
CA ILE A 204 6.86 -3.43 -16.58
C ILE A 204 6.61 -4.66 -15.70
N TYR A 205 5.96 -4.48 -14.54
CA TYR A 205 5.79 -5.55 -13.54
C TYR A 205 4.36 -5.69 -13.03
N GLY A 206 3.38 -4.98 -13.60
CA GLY A 206 1.98 -5.03 -13.15
C GLY A 206 1.33 -6.41 -13.28
N SER A 207 1.82 -7.26 -14.18
CA SER A 207 1.39 -8.66 -14.35
C SER A 207 1.67 -9.54 -13.13
N HIS A 208 2.64 -9.14 -12.31
CA HIS A 208 3.03 -9.86 -11.08
C HIS A 208 2.28 -9.34 -9.84
N LEU A 209 1.48 -8.28 -9.97
CA LEU A 209 0.73 -7.70 -8.87
C LEU A 209 -0.72 -8.21 -8.86
N THR A 210 -1.19 -8.56 -7.66
CA THR A 210 -2.62 -8.84 -7.43
C THR A 210 -3.42 -7.53 -7.40
N SER A 211 -2.84 -6.50 -6.78
CA SER A 211 -3.39 -5.15 -6.79
C SER A 211 -2.33 -4.06 -6.73
N ALA A 212 -2.73 -2.81 -7.00
CA ALA A 212 -1.88 -1.64 -6.83
C ALA A 212 -2.74 -0.41 -6.54
N ASP A 213 -2.12 0.63 -5.98
CA ASP A 213 -2.71 1.95 -5.84
C ASP A 213 -1.82 3.04 -6.45
N SER A 214 -2.40 4.22 -6.68
CA SER A 214 -1.63 5.40 -7.04
C SER A 214 -2.40 6.70 -6.81
N LEU A 215 -1.70 7.70 -6.27
CA LEU A 215 -2.15 9.10 -6.19
C LEU A 215 -1.63 9.96 -7.37
N ALA A 216 -0.99 9.34 -8.38
CA ALA A 216 -0.32 10.06 -9.47
C ALA A 216 -1.27 10.98 -10.28
N TRP A 217 -2.56 10.65 -10.35
CA TRP A 217 -3.57 11.51 -10.98
C TRP A 217 -3.60 12.92 -10.40
N SER A 218 -3.41 13.06 -9.08
CA SER A 218 -3.49 14.36 -8.39
C SER A 218 -2.25 15.20 -8.72
N TYR A 219 -1.08 14.56 -8.74
CA TYR A 219 0.16 15.21 -9.17
C TYR A 219 0.06 15.69 -10.62
N GLN A 220 -0.40 14.84 -11.53
CA GLN A 220 -0.62 15.21 -12.93
C GLN A 220 -1.69 16.32 -13.06
N GLY A 221 -2.73 16.25 -12.24
CA GLY A 221 -3.81 17.23 -12.20
C GLY A 221 -3.36 18.64 -11.83
N ARG A 222 -2.24 18.82 -11.12
CA ARG A 222 -1.65 20.14 -10.83
C ARG A 222 -1.28 20.93 -12.07
N TYR A 223 -0.96 20.22 -13.15
CA TYR A 223 -0.53 20.81 -14.42
C TYR A 223 -1.62 20.74 -15.48
N ARG A 224 -2.84 20.32 -15.12
CA ARG A 224 -4.00 20.30 -16.02
C ARG A 224 -4.94 21.45 -15.69
N PRO A 225 -5.37 22.24 -16.69
CA PRO A 225 -6.43 23.22 -16.51
C PRO A 225 -7.69 22.55 -15.97
N GLY A 226 -8.39 23.19 -15.03
CA GLY A 226 -9.58 22.60 -14.46
C GLY A 226 -10.79 22.62 -15.41
N CYS A 227 -11.66 21.63 -15.22
CA CYS A 227 -12.73 21.27 -16.12
C CYS A 227 -13.92 22.21 -16.22
N ARG A 228 -13.95 23.28 -15.40
CA ARG A 228 -15.05 24.24 -15.34
C ARG A 228 -14.57 25.59 -14.83
N VAL A 229 -15.38 26.63 -15.07
CA VAL A 229 -15.13 27.98 -14.56
C VAL A 229 -14.93 27.94 -13.03
N GLY A 230 -13.88 28.64 -12.55
CA GLY A 230 -13.51 28.69 -11.13
C GLY A 230 -12.73 27.47 -10.62
N HIS A 231 -12.66 26.36 -11.36
CA HIS A 231 -11.83 25.21 -11.04
C HIS A 231 -10.46 25.37 -11.68
N ARG A 232 -9.44 25.75 -10.89
CA ARG A 232 -8.13 26.15 -11.41
C ARG A 232 -7.33 24.99 -12.01
N THR A 233 -7.22 23.88 -11.29
CA THR A 233 -6.47 22.70 -11.73
C THR A 233 -7.14 21.42 -11.29
N GLU A 234 -6.90 20.32 -12.01
CA GLU A 234 -7.50 19.01 -11.75
C GLU A 234 -6.95 18.27 -10.52
N THR A 235 -6.09 18.91 -9.72
CA THR A 235 -5.41 18.32 -8.53
C THR A 235 -6.37 17.67 -7.53
N ASN A 236 -7.61 18.17 -7.45
CA ASN A 236 -8.63 17.75 -6.49
C ASN A 236 -9.97 17.39 -7.18
N CYS A 237 -9.92 16.92 -8.43
CA CYS A 237 -11.13 16.68 -9.20
C CYS A 237 -11.52 15.22 -9.28
N ALA A 238 -12.71 14.88 -8.78
CA ALA A 238 -13.24 13.53 -8.79
C ALA A 238 -13.41 12.98 -10.21
N ARG A 239 -13.90 13.81 -11.15
CA ARG A 239 -14.10 13.43 -12.56
C ARG A 239 -12.79 13.03 -13.23
N TRP A 240 -11.79 13.91 -13.15
CA TRP A 240 -10.45 13.64 -13.67
C TRP A 240 -9.82 12.40 -13.03
N ALA A 241 -9.94 12.24 -11.71
CA ALA A 241 -9.39 11.09 -11.01
C ALA A 241 -10.03 9.77 -11.46
N ALA A 242 -11.36 9.75 -11.66
CA ALA A 242 -12.10 8.60 -12.16
C ALA A 242 -11.73 8.25 -13.61
N GLU A 243 -11.67 9.24 -14.50
CA GLU A 243 -11.24 9.08 -15.91
C GLU A 243 -9.81 8.56 -15.99
N TRP A 244 -8.91 9.14 -15.18
CA TRP A 244 -7.52 8.71 -15.09
C TRP A 244 -7.41 7.24 -14.66
N ARG A 245 -8.15 6.83 -13.63
CA ARG A 245 -8.19 5.44 -13.19
C ARG A 245 -8.67 4.49 -14.29
N GLN A 246 -9.74 4.85 -15.00
CA GLN A 246 -10.25 4.02 -16.10
C GLN A 246 -9.19 3.83 -17.19
N LYS A 247 -8.44 4.89 -17.51
CA LYS A 247 -7.32 4.79 -18.45
C LYS A 247 -6.25 3.80 -17.97
N ILE A 248 -5.86 3.87 -16.70
CA ILE A 248 -4.88 2.93 -16.12
C ILE A 248 -5.35 1.48 -16.22
N ILE A 249 -6.62 1.21 -15.90
CA ILE A 249 -7.18 -0.15 -15.97
C ILE A 249 -7.13 -0.67 -17.41
N ARG A 250 -7.59 0.13 -18.39
CA ARG A 250 -7.56 -0.27 -19.81
C ARG A 250 -6.14 -0.53 -20.32
N THR A 251 -5.17 0.31 -19.97
CA THR A 251 -3.77 0.11 -20.36
C THR A 251 -3.17 -1.12 -19.68
N GLY A 252 -3.50 -1.37 -18.41
CA GLY A 252 -3.05 -2.56 -17.68
C GLY A 252 -3.62 -3.86 -18.25
N GLU A 253 -4.87 -3.85 -18.74
CA GLU A 253 -5.50 -4.99 -19.40
C GLU A 253 -4.91 -5.27 -20.79
N ALA A 254 -4.57 -4.22 -21.55
CA ALA A 254 -3.97 -4.35 -22.89
C ALA A 254 -2.54 -4.92 -22.87
N GLY A 255 -1.81 -4.80 -21.75
CA GLY A 255 -0.43 -5.30 -21.59
C GLY A 255 -0.32 -6.71 -21.02
N LEU A 256 -1.42 -7.38 -20.66
CA LEU A 256 -1.41 -8.72 -20.07
C LEU A 256 -1.62 -9.80 -21.14
N PRO A 257 -0.70 -10.77 -21.33
CA PRO A 257 -1.02 -11.95 -22.11
C PRO A 257 -2.16 -12.70 -21.42
N ARG A 258 -3.19 -13.09 -22.19
CA ARG A 258 -4.31 -13.89 -21.71
C ARG A 258 -3.78 -15.25 -21.23
N SER A 259 -3.62 -15.45 -19.93
CA SER A 259 -3.24 -16.77 -19.40
C SER A 259 -4.48 -17.63 -19.15
N SER A 260 -4.51 -18.76 -19.84
CA SER A 260 -5.38 -19.90 -19.56
C SER A 260 -4.80 -20.72 -18.40
N SER A 261 -5.69 -21.46 -17.73
CA SER A 261 -5.45 -22.57 -16.79
C SER A 261 -5.64 -22.31 -15.29
N ALA A 262 -6.39 -23.25 -14.71
CA ALA A 262 -6.93 -23.29 -13.37
C ALA A 262 -5.85 -23.45 -12.29
N ARG A 263 -5.77 -22.50 -11.35
CA ARG A 263 -4.98 -22.64 -10.12
C ARG A 263 -5.69 -23.57 -9.13
N ARG A 264 -5.15 -24.78 -8.93
CA ARG A 264 -5.48 -25.61 -7.76
C ARG A 264 -4.99 -24.90 -6.49
N ARG A 265 -5.93 -24.59 -5.59
CA ARG A 265 -5.66 -24.02 -4.26
C ARG A 265 -5.14 -25.14 -3.35
N ARG A 266 -3.97 -24.97 -2.72
CA ARG A 266 -3.61 -25.73 -1.52
C ARG A 266 -4.46 -25.19 -0.36
N ARG A 267 -5.01 -26.08 0.48
CA ARG A 267 -5.75 -25.68 1.69
C ARG A 267 -4.72 -25.31 2.76
N CYS A 268 -4.67 -24.04 3.14
CA CYS A 268 -3.99 -23.62 4.36
C CYS A 268 -4.86 -24.09 5.54
N GLY A 269 -4.38 -25.09 6.30
CA GLY A 269 -5.04 -25.57 7.51
C GLY A 269 -4.68 -24.69 8.73
N PRO A 270 -5.52 -24.63 9.77
CA PRO A 270 -5.13 -23.97 11.01
C PRO A 270 -4.02 -24.80 11.66
N GLY A 271 -2.90 -24.16 11.99
CA GLY A 271 -1.81 -24.77 12.73
C GLY A 271 -2.31 -25.30 14.07
N GLY A 272 -2.33 -26.62 14.22
CA GLY A 272 -2.69 -27.30 15.45
C GLY A 272 -1.71 -26.93 16.56
N SER A 273 -2.27 -26.47 17.68
CA SER A 273 -1.57 -26.37 18.96
C SER A 273 -1.98 -27.56 19.81
N ARG A 274 -1.01 -28.45 20.03
CA ARG A 274 -0.96 -29.59 20.98
C ARG A 274 -1.94 -30.74 20.79
#